data_AF-A0A5R9EFX9-F1
#
_entry.id   AF-A0A5R9EFX9-F1
#
_cell.length_a   1.000
_cell.length_b   1.000
_cell.length_c   1.000
_cell.angle_alpha   90.00
_cell.angle_beta   90.00
_cell.angle_gamma   90.00
#
_symmetry.space_group_name_H-M   'P 1'
#
loop_
_entity.id
_entity.type
_entity.pdbx_description
1 polymer ?
#
loop_
_entity_poly.entity_id
_entity_poly.type
_entity_poly.pdbx_seq_one_letter_code
_entity_poly.pdbx_strand_id
1 'polypeptide(L)'
;MRDKNNYLEMFDEAETHLLQLSDTVAQLREVIDNLVEENNKLRMSNNDLKSLLIKFQTDAQEEVTEGEEDSQTSSGRESLLGFYNEGIHVCHEFFGSRRSSNEQCLFCQEILERLENHS
;
A
#
# COMPACT_ATOMS: atom_id res chain seq x y z
N MET A 1 -17.85 54.09 13.90
CA MET A 1 -17.14 53.17 14.81
C MET A 1 -17.83 51.81 14.90
N ARG A 2 -19.17 51.75 15.01
CA ARG A 2 -19.93 50.49 15.11
C ARG A 2 -19.76 49.55 13.90
N ASP A 3 -19.78 50.09 12.68
CA ASP A 3 -19.61 49.27 11.46
C ASP A 3 -18.18 48.75 11.31
N LYS A 4 -17.18 49.54 11.76
CA LYS A 4 -15.77 49.15 11.72
C LYS A 4 -15.47 47.98 12.66
N ASN A 5 -16.15 47.92 13.81
CA ASN A 5 -16.08 46.77 14.72
C ASN A 5 -16.77 45.53 14.14
N ASN A 6 -17.88 45.69 13.41
CA ASN A 6 -18.57 44.59 12.73
C ASN A 6 -17.70 43.95 11.62
N TYR A 7 -17.00 44.78 10.82
CA TYR A 7 -16.08 44.25 9.80
C TYR A 7 -14.87 43.52 10.39
N LEU A 8 -14.39 43.95 11.57
CA LEU A 8 -13.31 43.25 12.28
C LEU A 8 -13.81 41.90 12.83
N GLU A 9 -15.00 41.87 13.43
CA GLU A 9 -15.61 40.63 13.93
C GLU A 9 -15.87 39.61 12.80
N MET A 10 -16.39 40.06 11.65
CA MET A 10 -16.54 39.21 10.46
C MET A 10 -15.20 38.70 9.92
N PHE A 11 -14.13 39.50 10.03
CA PHE A 11 -12.79 39.09 9.61
C PHE A 11 -12.22 38.03 10.56
N ASP A 12 -12.37 38.22 11.88
CA ASP A 12 -11.94 37.27 12.91
C ASP A 12 -12.69 35.93 12.79
N GLU A 13 -14.00 35.97 12.47
CA GLU A 13 -14.79 34.77 12.17
C GLU A 13 -14.27 34.06 10.90
N ALA A 14 -13.99 34.81 9.84
CA ALA A 14 -13.45 34.23 8.60
C ALA A 14 -12.06 33.60 8.81
N GLU A 15 -11.19 34.24 9.61
CA GLU A 15 -9.90 33.68 10.01
C GLU A 15 -10.08 32.37 10.79
N THR A 16 -11.01 32.35 11.75
CA THR A 16 -11.33 31.15 12.53
C THR A 16 -11.82 30.00 11.63
N HIS A 17 -12.70 30.28 10.68
CA HIS A 17 -13.18 29.27 9.73
C HIS A 17 -12.08 28.74 8.81
N LEU A 18 -11.14 29.60 8.38
CA LEU A 18 -9.99 29.17 7.58
C LEU A 18 -9.08 28.22 8.37
N LEU A 19 -8.83 28.51 9.65
CA LEU A 19 -8.05 27.63 10.53
C LEU A 19 -8.74 26.28 10.73
N GLN A 20 -10.05 26.28 10.97
CA GLN A 20 -10.85 25.04 11.09
C GLN A 20 -10.84 24.21 9.81
N LEU A 21 -10.94 24.85 8.64
CA LEU A 21 -10.86 24.16 7.36
C LEU A 21 -9.46 23.56 7.15
N SER A 22 -8.41 24.30 7.50
CA SER A 22 -7.04 23.80 7.42
C SER A 22 -6.84 22.55 8.29
N ASP A 23 -7.36 22.56 9.52
CA ASP A 23 -7.32 21.41 10.43
C ASP A 23 -8.10 20.21 9.87
N THR A 24 -9.30 20.46 9.33
CA THR A 24 -10.11 19.42 8.68
C THR A 24 -9.37 18.78 7.49
N VAL A 25 -8.68 19.58 6.67
CA VAL A 25 -7.89 19.07 5.54
C VAL A 25 -6.72 18.22 6.02
N ALA A 26 -6.05 18.61 7.11
CA ALA A 26 -4.97 17.82 7.70
C ALA A 26 -5.47 16.46 8.20
N GLN A 27 -6.61 16.44 8.91
CA GLN A 27 -7.23 15.20 9.39
C GLN A 27 -7.67 14.30 8.23
N LEU A 28 -8.27 14.88 7.18
CA LEU A 28 -8.64 14.12 5.98
C LEU A 28 -7.43 13.50 5.30
N ARG A 29 -6.30 14.19 5.28
CA ARG A 29 -5.06 13.65 4.72
C ARG A 29 -4.60 12.41 5.49
N GLU A 30 -4.61 12.47 6.82
CA GLU A 30 -4.25 11.32 7.67
C GLU A 30 -5.18 10.12 7.42
N VAL A 31 -6.49 10.35 7.30
CA VAL A 31 -7.45 9.29 6.98
C VAL A 31 -7.18 8.68 5.60
N ILE A 32 -6.88 9.51 4.59
CA ILE A 32 -6.54 9.04 3.24
C ILE A 32 -5.28 8.19 3.27
N ASP A 33 -4.24 8.63 3.98
CA ASP A 33 -2.98 7.89 4.07
C ASP A 33 -3.22 6.51 4.72
N ASN A 34 -3.99 6.45 5.81
CA ASN A 34 -4.40 5.19 6.45
C ASN A 34 -5.19 4.26 5.51
N LEU A 35 -6.17 4.80 4.77
CA LEU A 35 -6.97 4.02 3.83
C LEU A 35 -6.14 3.46 2.67
N VAL A 36 -5.16 4.24 2.19
CA VAL A 36 -4.24 3.79 1.14
C VAL A 36 -3.39 2.63 1.64
N GLU A 37 -2.86 2.71 2.86
CA GLU A 37 -2.09 1.60 3.44
C GLU A 37 -2.93 0.35 3.66
N GLU A 38 -4.14 0.48 4.19
CA GLU A 38 -5.06 -0.65 4.37
C GLU A 38 -5.41 -1.27 3.02
N ASN A 39 -5.69 -0.46 2.00
CA ASN A 39 -5.97 -0.94 0.65
C ASN A 39 -4.79 -1.73 0.07
N ASN A 40 -3.56 -1.25 0.25
CA ASN A 40 -2.36 -1.96 -0.20
C ASN A 40 -2.21 -3.32 0.49
N LYS A 41 -2.37 -3.37 1.82
CA LYS A 41 -2.31 -4.62 2.60
C LYS A 41 -3.37 -5.63 2.13
N LEU A 42 -4.59 -5.15 1.85
CA LEU A 42 -5.67 -5.96 1.30
C LEU A 42 -5.36 -6.46 -0.11
N ARG A 43 -4.81 -5.61 -1.00
CA ARG A 43 -4.41 -6.01 -2.36
C ARG A 43 -3.37 -7.13 -2.33
N MET A 44 -2.37 -7.01 -1.45
CA MET A 44 -1.31 -8.01 -1.29
C MET A 44 -1.89 -9.33 -0.75
N SER A 45 -2.66 -9.28 0.34
CA SER A 45 -3.29 -10.46 0.93
C SER A 45 -4.26 -11.15 -0.03
N ASN A 46 -4.99 -10.38 -0.84
CA ASN A 46 -5.89 -10.92 -1.86
C ASN A 46 -5.12 -11.64 -2.98
N ASN A 47 -3.96 -11.11 -3.38
CA ASN A 47 -3.08 -11.77 -4.35
C ASN A 47 -2.56 -13.09 -3.78
N ASP A 48 -2.11 -13.11 -2.52
CA ASP A 48 -1.63 -14.33 -1.86
C ASP A 48 -2.74 -15.40 -1.78
N LEU A 49 -3.96 -15.00 -1.38
CA LEU A 49 -5.11 -15.90 -1.33
C LEU A 49 -5.49 -16.46 -2.71
N LYS A 50 -5.45 -15.64 -3.76
CA LYS A 50 -5.69 -16.09 -5.14
C LYS A 50 -4.63 -17.10 -5.57
N SER A 51 -3.36 -16.83 -5.27
CA SER A 51 -2.25 -17.73 -5.55
C SER A 51 -2.43 -19.08 -4.83
N LEU A 52 -2.84 -19.07 -3.57
CA LEU A 52 -3.16 -20.30 -2.83
C LEU A 52 -4.34 -21.06 -3.43
N LEU A 53 -5.43 -20.37 -3.81
CA LEU A 53 -6.59 -21.00 -4.44
C LEU A 53 -6.24 -21.66 -5.77
N ILE A 54 -5.41 -21.02 -6.59
CA ILE A 54 -4.92 -21.60 -7.85
C ILE A 54 -4.14 -22.87 -7.55
N LYS A 55 -3.21 -22.84 -6.58
CA LYS A 55 -2.46 -24.04 -6.14
C LYS A 55 -3.37 -25.17 -5.68
N PHE A 56 -4.37 -24.87 -4.84
CA PHE A 56 -5.33 -25.89 -4.41
C PHE A 56 -6.16 -26.48 -5.57
N GLN A 57 -6.44 -25.69 -6.60
CA GLN A 57 -7.19 -26.16 -7.78
C GLN A 57 -6.33 -27.00 -8.71
N THR A 58 -5.06 -26.63 -8.91
CA THR A 58 -4.09 -27.42 -9.69
C THR A 58 -3.76 -28.73 -8.98
N ASP A 59 -3.52 -28.70 -7.66
CA ASP A 59 -3.24 -29.91 -6.85
C ASP A 59 -4.44 -30.87 -6.82
N ALA A 60 -5.67 -30.36 -6.95
CA ALA A 60 -6.88 -31.18 -7.05
C ALA A 60 -7.12 -31.75 -8.46
N GLN A 61 -6.43 -31.26 -9.49
CA GLN A 61 -6.51 -31.73 -10.87
C GLN A 61 -5.29 -32.57 -11.31
N GLU A 62 -4.16 -32.50 -10.62
CA GLU A 62 -2.90 -33.13 -11.00
C GLU A 62 -2.53 -34.33 -10.11
N GLU A 63 -3.18 -35.48 -10.37
CA GLU A 63 -2.52 -36.79 -10.29
C GLU A 63 -1.64 -37.07 -11.53
N VAL A 64 -1.40 -36.07 -12.39
CA VAL A 64 -0.70 -36.25 -13.66
C VAL A 64 0.21 -35.06 -13.92
N THR A 65 1.50 -35.36 -14.10
CA THR A 65 2.62 -34.49 -14.52
C THR A 65 3.46 -33.86 -13.40
N GLU A 66 4.47 -34.63 -12.95
CA GLU A 66 5.67 -34.12 -12.30
C GLU A 66 6.40 -33.15 -13.26
N GLY A 67 6.40 -31.85 -12.96
CA GLY A 67 7.17 -30.88 -13.75
C GLY A 67 6.97 -29.37 -13.49
N GLU A 68 6.01 -28.92 -12.67
CA GLU A 68 5.61 -27.49 -12.63
C GLU A 68 6.01 -26.69 -11.37
N GLU A 69 7.05 -27.08 -10.63
CA GLU A 69 7.49 -26.26 -9.48
C GLU A 69 8.09 -24.89 -9.89
N ASP A 70 8.70 -24.78 -11.07
CA ASP A 70 9.39 -23.55 -11.55
C ASP A 70 8.46 -22.44 -12.06
N SER A 71 7.25 -22.78 -12.52
CA SER A 71 6.30 -21.75 -13.01
C SER A 71 5.66 -20.98 -11.85
N GLN A 72 5.56 -21.61 -10.67
CA GLN A 72 4.83 -21.07 -9.53
C GLN A 72 5.63 -20.09 -8.67
N THR A 73 6.95 -20.26 -8.56
CA THR A 73 7.86 -19.32 -7.88
C THR A 73 7.95 -17.99 -8.64
N SER A 74 7.92 -18.06 -9.97
CA SER A 74 7.94 -16.90 -10.86
C SER A 74 6.75 -15.95 -10.64
N SER A 75 5.54 -16.50 -10.43
CA SER A 75 4.30 -15.73 -10.22
C SER A 75 4.26 -14.98 -8.89
N GLY A 76 4.73 -15.61 -7.80
CA GLY A 76 4.82 -14.98 -6.48
C GLY A 76 5.85 -13.85 -6.46
N ARG A 77 6.99 -14.06 -7.11
CA ARG A 77 8.04 -13.04 -7.21
C ARG A 77 7.60 -11.85 -8.07
N GLU A 78 7.01 -12.10 -9.24
CA GLU A 78 6.49 -11.03 -10.11
C GLU A 78 5.44 -10.18 -9.39
N SER A 79 4.57 -10.81 -8.59
CA SER A 79 3.57 -10.10 -7.79
C SER A 79 4.22 -9.16 -6.76
N LEU A 80 5.19 -9.65 -5.99
CA LEU A 80 5.91 -8.82 -5.02
C LEU A 80 6.75 -7.73 -5.68
N LEU A 81 7.38 -8.02 -6.82
CA LEU A 81 8.12 -7.03 -7.60
C LEU A 81 7.20 -5.94 -8.15
N GLY A 82 5.98 -6.30 -8.57
CA GLY A 82 4.94 -5.37 -8.97
C GLY A 82 4.60 -4.37 -7.86
N PHE A 83 4.29 -4.86 -6.66
CA PHE A 83 4.05 -3.99 -5.49
C PHE A 83 5.28 -3.14 -5.13
N TYR A 84 6.48 -3.71 -5.18
CA TYR A 84 7.72 -2.97 -4.92
C TYR A 84 7.92 -1.81 -5.91
N ASN A 85 7.65 -2.04 -7.20
CA ASN A 85 7.76 -1.03 -8.25
C ASN A 85 6.65 0.03 -8.18
N GLU A 86 5.48 -0.31 -7.63
CA GLU A 86 4.44 0.67 -7.26
C GLU A 86 4.86 1.56 -6.07
N GLY A 87 6.02 1.29 -5.45
CA GLY A 87 6.51 2.01 -4.29
C GLY A 87 5.88 1.51 -2.98
N ILE A 88 5.42 0.26 -2.93
CA ILE A 88 4.85 -0.37 -1.74
C ILE A 88 5.89 -1.28 -1.10
N HIS A 89 6.01 -1.23 0.22
CA HIS A 89 6.88 -2.15 0.95
C HIS A 89 6.29 -3.57 1.01
N VAL A 90 7.10 -4.55 0.61
CA VAL A 90 6.76 -5.98 0.68
C VAL A 90 7.44 -6.70 1.86
N CYS A 91 8.29 -6.00 2.60
CA CYS A 91 8.97 -6.54 3.77
C CYS A 91 8.04 -6.57 5.00
N HIS A 92 8.37 -7.42 5.96
CA HIS A 92 7.61 -7.55 7.19
C HIS A 92 7.48 -6.23 7.98
N GLU A 93 8.58 -5.47 8.08
CA GLU A 93 8.65 -4.25 8.89
C GLU A 93 7.67 -3.17 8.47
N PHE A 94 7.48 -3.01 7.16
CA PHE A 94 6.70 -1.91 6.56
C PHE A 94 5.58 -2.42 5.66
N PHE A 95 5.08 -3.64 5.90
CA PHE A 95 4.18 -4.33 4.97
C PHE A 95 2.98 -3.47 4.51
N GLY A 96 2.89 -3.22 3.21
CA GLY A 96 1.80 -2.46 2.57
C GLY A 96 1.88 -0.93 2.70
N SER A 97 2.86 -0.38 3.43
CA SER A 97 3.05 1.07 3.50
C SER A 97 3.72 1.61 2.23
N ARG A 98 3.59 2.92 2.00
CA ARG A 98 4.29 3.60 0.91
C ARG A 98 5.76 3.83 1.26
N ARG A 99 6.63 3.58 0.28
CA ARG A 99 8.03 3.97 0.30
C ARG A 99 8.16 5.49 0.13
N SER A 100 9.10 6.07 0.85
CA SER A 100 9.53 7.44 0.60
C SER A 100 10.15 7.55 -0.80
N SER A 101 9.95 8.67 -1.48
CA SER A 101 10.44 8.87 -2.85
C SER A 101 11.96 8.63 -2.93
N ASN A 102 12.37 7.65 -3.75
CA ASN A 102 13.76 7.19 -3.97
C ASN A 102 14.42 6.36 -2.85
N GLU A 103 13.67 5.88 -1.84
CA GLU A 103 14.23 5.00 -0.81
C GLU A 103 14.33 3.55 -1.31
N GLN A 104 15.53 3.00 -1.47
CA GLN A 104 15.72 1.55 -1.67
C GLN A 104 15.65 0.84 -0.31
N CYS A 105 14.63 0.00 -0.11
CA CYS A 105 14.48 -0.78 1.11
C CYS A 105 15.29 -2.07 0.99
N LEU A 106 16.39 -2.18 1.72
CA LEU A 106 17.28 -3.35 1.73
C LEU A 106 16.51 -4.65 2.06
N PHE A 107 15.54 -4.60 2.98
CA PHE A 107 14.73 -5.76 3.33
C PHE A 107 13.84 -6.24 2.18
N CYS A 108 13.26 -5.31 1.42
CA CYS A 108 12.50 -5.68 0.23
C CYS A 108 13.39 -6.28 -0.85
N GLN A 109 14.60 -5.73 -1.05
CA GLN A 109 15.58 -6.26 -2.00
C GLN A 109 16.01 -7.68 -1.61
N GLU A 110 16.36 -7.91 -0.34
CA GLU A 110 16.75 -9.23 0.16
C GLU A 110 15.67 -10.30 -0.06
N ILE A 111 14.39 -9.95 0.17
CA ILE A 111 13.26 -10.85 -0.11
C ILE A 111 13.20 -11.17 -1.61
N LEU A 112 13.29 -10.15 -2.46
CA LEU A 112 13.20 -10.32 -3.92
C LEU A 112 14.38 -11.14 -4.47
N GLU A 113 15.60 -10.92 -3.97
CA GLU A 113 16.81 -11.67 -4.35
C GLU A 113 16.75 -13.12 -3.88
N ARG A 114 16.24 -13.40 -2.68
CA ARG A 114 16.03 -14.79 -2.22
C ARG A 114 15.09 -15.55 -3.14
N LEU A 115 14.04 -14.87 -3.64
CA LEU A 115 13.09 -15.45 -4.58
C LEU A 115 13.67 -15.62 -6.00
N GLU A 116 14.78 -14.94 -6.35
CA GLU A 116 15.51 -15.20 -7.62
C GLU A 116 16.37 -16.46 -7.55
N ASN A 117 17.01 -16.72 -6.40
CA ASN A 117 17.98 -17.82 -6.25
C ASN A 117 17.34 -19.20 -5.99
N HIS A 118 16.01 -19.25 -5.91
CA HIS A 118 15.20 -20.47 -5.76
C HIS A 118 14.33 -20.74 -7.00
N SER A 119 14.71 -20.19 -8.15
CA SER A 119 14.07 -20.36 -9.46
C SER A 119 15.02 -20.99 -10.47
#